data_AF-A0A0M0K5R6-F1
#
_entry.id   AF-A0A0M0K5R6-F1
#
_cell.length_a   1.000
_cell.length_b   1.000
_cell.length_c   1.000
_cell.angle_alpha   90.00
_cell.angle_beta   90.00
_cell.angle_gamma   90.00
#
_symmetry.space_group_name_H-M   'P 1'
#
loop_
_entity.id
_entity.type
_entity.pdbx_description
1 polymer ?
#
loop_
_entity_poly.entity_id
_entity_poly.type
_entity_poly.pdbx_seq_one_letter_code
_entity_poly.pdbx_strand_id
1 'polypeptide(L)'
;MQYGQTGGDGRGLSFGDPSVDPHNVRRFALRQAEDHSAALRQLRAGRKSGCWSWWIMPTPPFIKDGREVGTGMNREYAIRSEEEAKAYLSFGQLRQNYLEIMQAVADQLEAGTTPSSLLGIDVPRCEASVTFFRRMGEKAEDAKLSMLCERVQNLLASSDKGAKKRSLAGLPKRR
;
A
#
# COMPACT_ATOMS: atom_id res chain seq x y z
N MET A 1 53.80 -30.32 -16.27
CA MET A 1 52.71 -30.50 -15.28
C MET A 1 51.83 -29.27 -15.36
N GLN A 2 50.62 -29.44 -15.89
CA GLN A 2 49.72 -28.37 -16.32
C GLN A 2 48.71 -28.10 -15.20
N TYR A 3 48.67 -26.85 -14.71
CA TYR A 3 47.67 -26.40 -13.74
C TYR A 3 46.30 -26.32 -14.44
N GLY A 4 45.45 -27.32 -14.16
CA GLY A 4 44.06 -27.34 -14.59
C GLY A 4 43.22 -26.45 -13.68
N GLN A 5 42.75 -25.34 -14.24
CA GLN A 5 41.61 -24.60 -13.72
C GLN A 5 40.33 -25.43 -13.91
N THR A 6 39.56 -25.59 -12.84
CA THR A 6 38.11 -25.87 -12.86
C THR A 6 37.56 -25.03 -11.72
N GLY A 7 36.92 -23.88 -11.97
CA GLY A 7 35.71 -23.76 -12.73
C GLY A 7 34.58 -23.59 -11.72
N GLY A 8 34.44 -22.38 -11.17
CA GLY A 8 33.40 -22.07 -10.20
C GLY A 8 32.04 -22.03 -10.87
N ASP A 9 31.10 -22.85 -10.39
CA ASP A 9 29.69 -22.75 -10.71
C ASP A 9 28.96 -22.03 -9.57
N GLY A 10 29.40 -20.81 -9.29
CA GLY A 10 28.57 -19.83 -8.61
C GLY A 10 27.39 -19.46 -9.51
N ARG A 11 26.35 -20.29 -9.55
CA ARG A 11 25.01 -19.88 -10.01
C ARG A 11 24.44 -18.90 -8.99
N GLY A 12 25.03 -17.72 -8.95
CA GLY A 12 24.42 -16.53 -8.39
C GLY A 12 23.16 -16.27 -9.20
N LEU A 13 22.02 -16.46 -8.56
CA LEU A 13 20.72 -16.00 -9.06
C LEU A 13 20.92 -14.55 -9.51
N SER A 14 20.84 -14.33 -10.83
CA SER A 14 21.05 -13.01 -11.42
C SER A 14 20.05 -12.04 -10.81
N PHE A 15 20.58 -11.12 -10.01
CA PHE A 15 19.82 -10.14 -9.25
C PHE A 15 19.23 -9.10 -10.23
N GLY A 16 18.03 -9.39 -10.75
CA GLY A 16 17.31 -8.52 -11.67
C GLY A 16 16.98 -9.12 -13.04
N ASP A 17 17.05 -10.45 -13.19
CA ASP A 17 16.58 -11.11 -14.41
C ASP A 17 15.06 -10.88 -14.62
N PRO A 18 14.64 -10.25 -15.74
CA PRO A 18 13.23 -10.07 -16.08
C PRO A 18 12.47 -11.40 -16.20
N SER A 19 13.16 -12.53 -16.37
CA SER A 19 12.54 -13.86 -16.37
C SER A 19 12.01 -14.27 -14.99
N VAL A 20 12.58 -13.72 -13.90
CA VAL A 20 12.22 -14.04 -12.51
C VAL A 20 11.27 -13.00 -11.92
N ASP A 21 11.40 -11.73 -12.33
CA ASP A 21 10.52 -10.63 -11.91
C ASP A 21 10.08 -9.78 -13.11
N PRO A 22 9.20 -10.32 -13.99
CA PRO A 22 8.78 -9.66 -15.23
C PRO A 22 8.03 -8.35 -15.00
N HIS A 23 7.48 -8.17 -13.81
CA HIS A 23 6.75 -6.96 -13.41
C HIS A 23 7.60 -6.02 -12.55
N ASN A 24 8.88 -6.33 -12.29
CA ASN A 24 9.77 -5.57 -11.43
C ASN A 24 9.14 -5.27 -10.03
N VAL A 25 8.41 -6.21 -9.43
CA VAL A 25 7.77 -6.02 -8.12
C VAL A 25 8.80 -5.96 -6.99
N ARG A 26 10.03 -6.39 -7.22
CA ARG A 26 11.15 -6.25 -6.29
C ARG A 26 11.40 -4.79 -5.91
N ARG A 27 11.06 -3.81 -6.76
CA ARG A 27 11.16 -2.38 -6.43
C ARG A 27 10.38 -2.02 -5.16
N PHE A 28 9.22 -2.64 -4.94
CA PHE A 28 8.46 -2.46 -3.70
C PHE A 28 9.18 -3.09 -2.52
N ALA A 29 9.65 -4.33 -2.68
CA ALA A 29 10.27 -5.09 -1.59
C ALA A 29 11.55 -4.41 -1.06
N LEU A 30 12.35 -3.84 -1.95
CA LEU A 30 13.57 -3.11 -1.58
C LEU A 30 13.25 -1.91 -0.68
N ARG A 31 12.25 -1.10 -1.04
CA ARG A 31 11.86 0.04 -0.20
C ARG A 31 11.15 -0.37 1.08
N GLN A 32 10.31 -1.41 1.03
CA GLN A 32 9.63 -1.92 2.22
C GLN A 32 10.61 -2.51 3.24
N ALA A 33 11.72 -3.10 2.80
CA ALA A 33 12.75 -3.60 3.72
C ALA A 33 13.33 -2.50 4.63
N GLU A 34 13.37 -1.25 4.13
CA GLU A 34 13.85 -0.09 4.88
C GLU A 34 12.73 0.57 5.71
N ASP A 35 11.54 0.74 5.10
CA ASP A 35 10.50 1.61 5.66
C ASP A 35 9.40 0.90 6.43
N HIS A 36 9.15 -0.38 6.19
CA HIS A 36 7.95 -1.06 6.70
C HIS A 36 7.85 -1.04 8.23
N SER A 37 8.95 -1.34 8.91
CA SER A 37 9.01 -1.29 10.38
C SER A 37 8.72 0.11 10.93
N ALA A 38 9.24 1.16 10.28
CA ALA A 38 8.98 2.54 10.68
C ALA A 38 7.52 2.96 10.38
N ALA A 39 6.99 2.56 9.24
CA ALA A 39 5.60 2.80 8.85
C ALA A 39 4.62 2.18 9.87
N LEU A 40 4.84 0.92 10.27
CA LEU A 40 4.04 0.27 11.30
C LEU A 40 4.09 0.99 12.64
N ARG A 41 5.28 1.43 13.09
CA ARG A 41 5.40 2.20 14.34
C ARG A 41 4.60 3.50 14.28
N GLN A 42 4.70 4.23 13.18
CA GLN A 42 3.98 5.49 12.98
C GLN A 42 2.46 5.29 12.98
N LEU A 43 1.97 4.28 12.26
CA LEU A 43 0.54 3.95 12.23
C LEU A 43 0.04 3.51 13.59
N ARG A 44 0.78 2.64 14.31
CA ARG A 44 0.41 2.23 15.67
C ARG A 44 0.44 3.38 16.68
N ALA A 45 1.25 4.41 16.43
CA ALA A 45 1.24 5.65 17.21
C ALA A 45 0.11 6.62 16.82
N GLY A 46 -0.75 6.23 15.87
CA GLY A 46 -1.92 7.01 15.44
C GLY A 46 -1.62 8.15 14.48
N ARG A 47 -0.40 8.23 13.93
CA ARG A 47 -0.03 9.29 12.99
C ARG A 47 1.12 8.90 12.06
N LYS A 48 0.84 8.91 10.76
CA LYS A 48 1.84 8.86 9.70
C LYS A 48 2.67 10.14 9.68
N SER A 49 3.99 10.01 9.60
CA SER A 49 4.94 11.13 9.47
C SER A 49 5.98 10.97 8.36
N GLY A 50 6.17 9.76 7.81
CA GLY A 50 7.18 9.48 6.78
C GLY A 50 6.69 9.51 5.33
N CYS A 51 7.62 9.60 4.39
CA CYS A 51 7.37 9.64 2.94
C CYS A 51 7.41 8.23 2.30
N TRP A 52 6.58 7.30 2.77
CA TRP A 52 6.62 5.88 2.37
C TRP A 52 5.35 5.35 1.69
N SER A 53 4.32 6.19 1.55
CA SER A 53 2.99 5.73 1.18
C SER A 53 2.92 5.07 -0.20
N TRP A 54 3.78 5.46 -1.14
CA TRP A 54 3.83 4.90 -2.49
C TRP A 54 4.11 3.41 -2.55
N TRP A 55 5.14 2.92 -1.86
CA TRP A 55 5.52 1.51 -1.89
C TRP A 55 4.85 0.66 -0.81
N ILE A 56 4.29 1.29 0.24
CA ILE A 56 3.57 0.60 1.31
C ILE A 56 2.06 0.51 1.04
N MET A 57 1.49 1.52 0.37
CA MET A 57 0.09 1.55 -0.10
C MET A 57 0.07 1.80 -1.62
N PRO A 58 0.49 0.82 -2.44
CA PRO A 58 0.47 0.95 -3.88
C PRO A 58 -0.94 1.18 -4.41
N THR A 59 -1.04 1.90 -5.52
CA THR A 59 -2.29 2.18 -6.22
C THR A 59 -2.12 1.95 -7.72
N PRO A 60 -3.22 1.78 -8.47
CA PRO A 60 -3.18 1.94 -9.92
C PRO A 60 -2.69 3.34 -10.33
N PRO A 61 -2.26 3.53 -11.59
CA PRO A 61 -1.96 4.84 -12.14
C PRO A 61 -3.16 5.78 -11.99
N PHE A 62 -2.90 7.02 -11.59
CA PHE A 62 -3.91 8.05 -11.58
C PHE A 62 -4.06 8.62 -12.98
N ILE A 63 -5.20 8.35 -13.63
CA ILE A 63 -5.49 8.85 -14.97
C ILE A 63 -6.49 10.02 -14.87
N LYS A 64 -6.13 11.17 -15.45
CA LYS A 64 -7.00 12.34 -15.59
C LYS A 64 -6.95 12.81 -17.03
N ASP A 65 -8.12 12.98 -17.65
CA ASP A 65 -8.26 13.40 -19.07
C ASP A 65 -7.42 12.54 -20.04
N GLY A 66 -7.40 11.23 -19.80
CA GLY A 66 -6.62 10.26 -20.59
C GLY A 66 -5.11 10.30 -20.38
N ARG A 67 -4.61 11.08 -19.41
CA ARG A 67 -3.17 11.21 -19.11
C ARG A 67 -2.86 10.79 -17.68
N GLU A 68 -1.71 10.15 -17.50
CA GLU A 68 -1.22 9.81 -16.17
C GLU A 68 -0.74 11.07 -15.44
N VAL A 69 -1.31 11.32 -14.27
CA VAL A 69 -1.00 12.45 -13.40
C VAL A 69 -0.36 11.98 -12.09
N GLY A 70 0.42 12.85 -11.46
CA GLY A 70 1.12 12.54 -10.21
C GLY A 70 2.61 12.80 -10.25
N THR A 71 3.28 12.56 -9.12
CA THR A 71 4.74 12.70 -8.99
C THR A 71 5.49 11.57 -9.69
N GLY A 72 6.80 11.69 -9.88
CA GLY A 72 7.64 10.58 -10.37
C GLY A 72 7.46 9.30 -9.53
N MET A 73 7.38 9.46 -8.21
CA MET A 73 7.14 8.38 -7.26
C MET A 73 5.75 7.72 -7.44
N ASN A 74 4.71 8.47 -7.84
CA ASN A 74 3.42 7.88 -8.20
C ASN A 74 3.57 6.94 -9.39
N ARG A 75 4.32 7.35 -10.42
CA ARG A 75 4.46 6.57 -11.66
C ARG A 75 5.36 5.35 -11.48
N GLU A 76 6.38 5.48 -10.64
CA GLU A 76 7.34 4.41 -10.34
C GLU A 76 6.69 3.28 -9.53
N TYR A 77 5.89 3.62 -8.52
CA TYR A 77 5.24 2.64 -7.63
C TYR A 77 3.75 2.41 -7.95
N ALA A 78 3.29 2.79 -9.14
CA ALA A 78 1.98 2.40 -9.62
C ALA A 78 1.98 0.90 -9.95
N ILE A 79 0.88 0.21 -9.62
CA ILE A 79 0.58 -1.13 -10.11
C ILE A 79 -0.21 -1.01 -11.41
N ARG A 80 0.38 -1.42 -12.53
CA ARG A 80 -0.10 -1.11 -13.88
C ARG A 80 -1.03 -2.16 -14.46
N SER A 81 -1.05 -3.36 -13.91
CA SER A 81 -1.96 -4.43 -14.36
C SER A 81 -2.38 -5.36 -13.22
N GLU A 82 -3.37 -6.20 -13.49
CA GLU A 82 -3.81 -7.22 -12.53
C GLU A 82 -2.76 -8.31 -12.34
N GLU A 83 -2.01 -8.64 -13.39
CA GLU A 83 -0.89 -9.59 -13.35
C GLU A 83 0.22 -9.07 -12.46
N GLU A 84 0.55 -7.77 -12.56
CA GLU A 84 1.49 -7.13 -11.65
C GLU A 84 0.98 -7.14 -10.20
N ALA A 85 -0.32 -6.92 -9.98
CA ALA A 85 -0.91 -6.99 -8.65
C ALA A 85 -0.82 -8.40 -8.06
N LYS A 86 -1.10 -9.44 -8.88
CA LYS A 86 -0.95 -10.85 -8.50
C LYS A 86 0.50 -11.18 -8.17
N ALA A 87 1.44 -10.70 -8.99
CA ALA A 87 2.87 -10.83 -8.73
C ALA A 87 3.25 -10.16 -7.41
N TYR A 88 2.82 -8.92 -7.18
CA TYR A 88 3.05 -8.19 -5.92
C TYR A 88 2.53 -8.99 -4.71
N LEU A 89 1.31 -9.50 -4.78
CA LEU A 89 0.69 -10.26 -3.68
C LEU A 89 1.34 -11.62 -3.44
N SER A 90 2.00 -12.20 -4.44
CA SER A 90 2.68 -13.49 -4.34
C SER A 90 4.18 -13.34 -4.01
N PHE A 91 4.70 -12.12 -4.02
CA PHE A 91 6.13 -11.86 -3.92
C PHE A 91 6.58 -11.71 -2.46
N GLY A 92 7.22 -12.76 -1.95
CA GLY A 92 7.88 -12.76 -0.64
C GLY A 92 6.97 -12.25 0.47
N GLN A 93 7.37 -11.16 1.13
CA GLN A 93 6.67 -10.58 2.27
C GLN A 93 5.67 -9.47 1.89
N LEU A 94 5.57 -9.08 0.62
CA LEU A 94 4.80 -7.89 0.22
C LEU A 94 3.32 -7.95 0.60
N ARG A 95 2.68 -9.10 0.42
CA ARG A 95 1.29 -9.31 0.86
C ARG A 95 1.16 -9.21 2.37
N GLN A 96 2.02 -9.90 3.11
CA GLN A 96 1.97 -9.89 4.57
C GLN A 96 2.20 -8.47 5.11
N ASN A 97 3.16 -7.74 4.54
CA ASN A 97 3.44 -6.35 4.86
C ASN A 97 2.23 -5.45 4.62
N TYR A 98 1.57 -5.61 3.47
CA TYR A 98 0.35 -4.85 3.15
C TYR A 98 -0.77 -5.12 4.17
N LEU A 99 -1.02 -6.39 4.50
CA LEU A 99 -2.02 -6.77 5.49
C LEU A 99 -1.73 -6.18 6.87
N GLU A 100 -0.48 -6.18 7.32
CA GLU A 100 -0.10 -5.60 8.62
C GLU A 100 -0.34 -4.09 8.67
N ILE A 101 -0.03 -3.40 7.57
CA ILE A 101 -0.28 -1.96 7.45
C ILE A 101 -1.78 -1.68 7.47
N MET A 102 -2.57 -2.43 6.70
CA MET A 102 -4.04 -2.27 6.69
C MET A 102 -4.66 -2.61 8.04
N GLN A 103 -4.13 -3.60 8.76
CA GLN A 103 -4.57 -3.92 10.11
C GLN A 103 -4.29 -2.76 11.07
N ALA A 104 -3.07 -2.20 11.04
CA ALA A 104 -2.73 -1.05 11.87
C ALA A 104 -3.60 0.18 11.57
N VAL A 105 -3.96 0.41 10.30
CA VAL A 105 -4.92 1.46 9.92
C VAL A 105 -6.31 1.17 10.51
N ALA A 106 -6.83 -0.04 10.33
CA ALA A 106 -8.15 -0.42 10.86
C ALA A 106 -8.23 -0.24 12.37
N ASP A 107 -7.22 -0.72 13.11
CA ASP A 107 -7.17 -0.66 14.57
C ASP A 107 -7.22 0.80 15.07
N GLN A 108 -6.50 1.72 14.41
CA GLN A 108 -6.51 3.13 14.77
C GLN A 108 -7.85 3.81 14.48
N LEU A 109 -8.46 3.50 13.34
CA LEU A 109 -9.76 4.08 12.97
C LEU A 109 -10.85 3.61 13.92
N GLU A 110 -10.81 2.35 14.36
CA GLU A 110 -11.73 1.80 15.36
C GLU A 110 -11.53 2.37 16.76
N ALA A 111 -10.28 2.66 17.13
CA ALA A 111 -9.96 3.38 18.35
C ALA A 111 -10.41 4.86 18.33
N GLY A 112 -10.96 5.34 17.20
CA GLY A 112 -11.53 6.67 17.06
C GLY A 112 -10.58 7.71 16.46
N THR A 113 -9.38 7.32 16.03
CA THR A 113 -8.48 8.22 15.30
C THR A 113 -9.10 8.57 13.95
N THR A 114 -9.17 9.85 13.61
CA THR A 114 -9.74 10.28 12.32
C THR A 114 -8.79 9.95 11.16
N PRO A 115 -9.29 9.64 9.95
CA PRO A 115 -8.45 9.37 8.79
C PRO A 115 -7.45 10.49 8.51
N SER A 116 -7.88 11.75 8.62
CA SER A 116 -7.02 12.92 8.40
C SER A 116 -5.94 13.07 9.47
N SER A 117 -6.21 12.69 10.73
CA SER A 117 -5.18 12.66 11.78
C SER A 117 -4.17 11.55 11.55
N LEU A 118 -4.64 10.37 11.14
CA LEU A 118 -3.82 9.18 10.93
C LEU A 118 -2.94 9.27 9.68
N LEU A 119 -3.53 9.60 8.52
CA LEU A 119 -2.89 9.50 7.21
C LEU A 119 -2.63 10.87 6.56
N GLY A 120 -3.25 11.94 7.05
CA GLY A 120 -3.08 13.28 6.52
C GLY A 120 -3.48 13.37 5.04
N ILE A 121 -2.54 13.83 4.20
CA ILE A 121 -2.75 13.98 2.76
C ILE A 121 -2.84 12.64 2.02
N ASP A 122 -2.46 11.52 2.65
CA ASP A 122 -2.47 10.20 2.02
C ASP A 122 -3.80 9.45 2.18
N VAL A 123 -4.83 10.06 2.79
CA VAL A 123 -6.17 9.43 2.87
C VAL A 123 -6.67 8.97 1.49
N PRO A 124 -6.65 9.80 0.41
CA PRO A 124 -7.12 9.36 -0.90
C PRO A 124 -6.29 8.21 -1.50
N ARG A 125 -4.99 8.13 -1.16
CA ARG A 125 -4.16 6.99 -1.56
C ARG A 125 -4.59 5.72 -0.86
N CYS A 126 -4.83 5.79 0.45
CA CYS A 126 -5.29 4.63 1.22
C CYS A 126 -6.63 4.12 0.65
N GLU A 127 -7.58 5.02 0.38
CA GLU A 127 -8.87 4.69 -0.26
C GLU A 127 -8.69 4.02 -1.62
N ALA A 128 -7.86 4.58 -2.50
CA ALA A 128 -7.56 4.01 -3.80
C ALA A 128 -6.89 2.63 -3.68
N SER A 129 -5.96 2.48 -2.74
CA SER A 129 -5.22 1.24 -2.50
C SER A 129 -6.16 0.13 -2.01
N VAL A 130 -6.95 0.38 -0.95
CA VAL A 130 -7.85 -0.65 -0.40
C VAL A 130 -8.96 -1.01 -1.39
N THR A 131 -9.46 -0.03 -2.16
CA THR A 131 -10.44 -0.31 -3.22
C THR A 131 -9.86 -1.26 -4.27
N PHE A 132 -8.62 -1.02 -4.69
CA PHE A 132 -7.93 -1.85 -5.67
C PHE A 132 -7.65 -3.26 -5.12
N PHE A 133 -7.03 -3.35 -3.94
CA PHE A 133 -6.64 -4.63 -3.36
C PHE A 133 -7.83 -5.46 -2.86
N ARG A 134 -8.97 -4.82 -2.48
CA ARG A 134 -10.23 -5.54 -2.23
C ARG A 134 -10.66 -6.34 -3.46
N ARG A 135 -10.70 -5.68 -4.64
CA ARG A 135 -11.04 -6.33 -5.92
C ARG A 135 -10.05 -7.42 -6.30
N MET A 136 -8.76 -7.21 -6.04
CA MET A 136 -7.73 -8.24 -6.29
C MET A 136 -7.90 -9.43 -5.36
N GLY A 137 -8.24 -9.21 -4.09
CA GLY A 137 -8.54 -10.26 -3.12
C GLY A 137 -9.76 -11.08 -3.52
N GLU A 138 -10.84 -10.43 -3.98
CA GLU A 138 -12.02 -11.12 -4.53
C GLU A 138 -11.67 -12.02 -5.72
N LYS A 139 -10.93 -11.49 -6.69
CA LYS A 139 -10.51 -12.24 -7.89
C LYS A 139 -9.57 -13.40 -7.60
N ALA A 140 -8.75 -13.27 -6.55
CA ALA A 140 -7.80 -14.29 -6.14
C ALA A 140 -8.37 -15.23 -5.07
N GLU A 141 -9.64 -15.10 -4.69
CA GLU A 141 -10.27 -15.83 -3.59
C GLU A 141 -9.52 -15.70 -2.25
N ASP A 142 -8.79 -14.59 -2.08
CA ASP A 142 -8.07 -14.24 -0.86
C ASP A 142 -8.99 -13.49 0.09
N ALA A 143 -9.79 -14.26 0.84
CA ALA A 143 -10.76 -13.73 1.78
C ALA A 143 -10.13 -12.80 2.84
N LYS A 144 -8.90 -13.10 3.28
CA LYS A 144 -8.22 -12.27 4.29
C LYS A 144 -7.93 -10.87 3.74
N LEU A 145 -7.43 -10.79 2.51
CA LEU A 145 -7.15 -9.52 1.86
C LEU A 145 -8.45 -8.74 1.58
N SER A 146 -9.44 -9.38 0.96
CA SER A 146 -10.68 -8.70 0.58
C SER A 146 -11.44 -8.16 1.81
N MET A 147 -11.63 -8.98 2.84
CA MET A 147 -12.32 -8.57 4.07
C MET A 147 -11.59 -7.44 4.81
N LEU A 148 -10.25 -7.50 4.89
CA LEU A 148 -9.49 -6.46 5.58
C LEU A 148 -9.56 -5.12 4.82
N CYS A 149 -9.42 -5.15 3.48
CA CYS A 149 -9.57 -3.96 2.66
C CYS A 149 -10.99 -3.38 2.74
N GLU A 150 -12.03 -4.22 2.75
CA GLU A 150 -13.42 -3.80 2.95
C GLU A 150 -13.62 -3.13 4.31
N ARG A 151 -13.10 -3.73 5.39
CA ARG A 151 -13.14 -3.17 6.74
C ARG A 151 -12.54 -1.76 6.78
N VAL A 152 -11.33 -1.58 6.23
CA VAL A 152 -10.69 -0.25 6.16
C VAL A 152 -11.52 0.73 5.34
N GLN A 153 -12.03 0.31 4.17
CA GLN A 153 -12.88 1.14 3.31
C GLN A 153 -14.13 1.65 4.06
N ASN A 154 -14.79 0.79 4.83
CA ASN A 154 -15.98 1.14 5.61
C ASN A 154 -15.66 2.13 6.75
N LEU A 155 -14.51 1.96 7.41
CA LEU A 155 -14.05 2.83 8.50
C LEU A 155 -13.68 4.23 7.99
N LEU A 156 -13.03 4.31 6.82
CA LEU A 156 -12.73 5.58 6.15
C LEU A 156 -14.03 6.33 5.81
N ALA A 157 -15.01 5.65 5.20
CA ALA A 157 -16.29 6.24 4.81
C ALA A 157 -17.17 6.69 6.00
N SER A 158 -17.10 5.98 7.13
CA SER A 158 -17.90 6.28 8.33
C SER A 158 -17.37 7.51 9.07
N SER A 159 -16.06 7.72 9.06
CA SER A 159 -15.40 8.87 9.69
C SER A 159 -15.79 10.20 9.03
N ASP A 160 -16.01 10.18 7.72
CA ASP A 160 -16.41 11.33 6.92
C ASP A 160 -17.82 11.84 7.27
N LYS A 161 -18.74 10.92 7.60
CA LYS A 161 -20.09 11.24 8.08
C LYS A 161 -20.08 11.83 9.49
N GLY A 162 -19.23 11.30 10.37
CA GLY A 162 -19.05 11.81 11.73
C GLY A 162 -18.41 13.21 11.78
N ALA A 163 -17.51 13.53 10.85
CA ALA A 163 -16.95 14.88 10.70
C ALA A 163 -18.02 15.90 10.29
N LYS A 164 -18.84 15.60 9.27
CA LYS A 164 -19.93 16.48 8.81
C LYS A 164 -21.01 16.73 9.89
N LYS A 165 -21.35 15.71 10.69
CA LYS A 165 -22.33 15.86 11.79
C LYS A 165 -21.82 16.78 12.91
N ARG A 166 -20.53 16.73 13.23
CA ARG A 166 -19.91 17.60 14.26
C ARG A 166 -19.80 19.06 13.81
N SER A 167 -19.52 19.33 12.54
CA SER A 167 -19.48 20.70 12.01
C SER A 167 -20.85 21.38 11.96
N LEU A 168 -21.93 20.62 11.74
CA LEU A 168 -23.31 21.13 11.74
C LEU A 168 -23.83 21.48 13.15
N ALA A 169 -23.30 20.85 14.20
CA ALA A 169 -23.70 21.11 15.58
C ALA A 169 -23.04 22.35 16.21
N GLY A 170 -22.05 22.96 15.54
CA GLY A 170 -21.22 24.05 16.07
C GLY A 170 -21.56 25.47 15.61
N LEU A 171 -22.64 25.68 14.84
CA LEU A 171 -23.03 27.05 14.45
C LEU A 171 -23.73 27.77 15.61
N PRO A 172 -23.18 28.85 16.17
CA PRO A 172 -23.92 29.67 17.11
C PRO A 172 -25.11 30.32 16.39
N LYS A 173 -26.32 30.13 16.92
CA LYS A 173 -27.50 30.88 16.50
C LYS A 173 -27.23 32.35 16.78
N ARG A 174 -26.95 33.14 15.74
CA ARG A 174 -26.92 34.60 15.84
C ARG A 174 -28.32 35.05 16.29
N ARG A 175 -28.38 35.67 17.47
CA ARG A 175 -29.55 36.41 17.95
C ARG A 175 -29.68 37.72 17.20
#